data_AF-U2MDK3-F1
#
_entry.id   AF-U2MDK3-F1
#
_cell.length_a   1.000
_cell.length_b   1.000
_cell.length_c   1.000
_cell.angle_alpha   90.00
_cell.angle_beta   90.00
_cell.angle_gamma   90.00
#
_symmetry.space_group_name_H-M   'P 1'
#
loop_
_entity.id
_entity.type
_entity.pdbx_description
1 polymer ?
#
loop_
_entity_poly.entity_id
_entity_poly.type
_entity_poly.pdbx_seq_one_letter_code
_entity_poly.pdbx_strand_id
1 'polypeptide(L)'
;MLYHGFYVKITPLKNIQRERKDGSISDCNGFQIEIFSNQSEEVTVDVFTAAVGFEILKNSVCDAEQFAMDVIESEEKEYLRLIDEYILENS
;
A
#
# COMPACT_ATOMS: atom_id res chain seq x y z
N MET A 1 8.98 -5.68 2.91
CA MET A 1 9.74 -5.00 3.98
C MET A 1 8.95 -5.08 5.30
N LEU A 2 9.62 -5.02 6.45
CA LEU A 2 8.94 -4.87 7.74
C LEU A 2 9.00 -3.40 8.17
N TYR A 3 7.87 -2.83 8.57
CA TYR A 3 7.78 -1.44 9.02
C TYR A 3 6.71 -1.31 10.10
N HIS A 4 7.06 -0.76 11.27
CA HIS A 4 6.12 -0.56 12.38
C HIS A 4 5.33 -1.83 12.81
N GLY A 5 5.93 -3.01 12.63
CA GLY A 5 5.27 -4.29 12.92
C GLY A 5 4.42 -4.84 11.77
N PHE A 6 4.14 -4.04 10.74
CA PHE A 6 3.48 -4.49 9.51
C PHE A 6 4.46 -5.10 8.52
N TYR A 7 3.98 -6.09 7.77
CA TYR A 7 4.69 -6.60 6.61
C TYR A 7 4.14 -5.96 5.35
N VAL A 8 4.99 -5.25 4.61
CA VAL A 8 4.64 -4.57 3.37
C VAL A 8 5.21 -5.33 2.19
N LYS A 9 4.35 -5.74 1.28
CA LYS A 9 4.71 -6.42 0.03
C LYS A 9 4.52 -5.45 -1.13
N ILE A 10 5.58 -5.27 -1.91
CA ILE A 10 5.60 -4.34 -3.04
C ILE A 10 5.86 -5.15 -4.30
N THR A 11 4.90 -5.14 -5.21
CA THR A 11 4.95 -5.91 -6.46
C THR A 11 4.85 -4.96 -7.65
N PRO A 12 5.76 -5.01 -8.64
CA PRO A 12 5.63 -4.20 -9.85
C PRO A 12 4.30 -4.47 -10.56
N LEU A 13 3.57 -3.41 -10.87
CA LEU A 13 2.26 -3.49 -11.53
C LEU A 13 2.22 -2.53 -12.73
N LYS A 14 1.56 -2.98 -13.80
CA LYS A 14 1.37 -2.21 -15.04
C LYS A 14 -0.12 -1.95 -15.24
N ASN A 15 -0.43 -0.97 -16.09
CA ASN A 15 -1.80 -0.58 -16.43
C ASN A 15 -2.61 -0.12 -15.21
N ILE A 16 -1.96 0.60 -14.29
CA ILE A 16 -2.63 1.24 -13.16
C ILE A 16 -3.38 2.46 -13.71
N GLN A 17 -4.71 2.45 -13.64
CA GLN A 17 -5.52 3.55 -14.12
C GLN A 17 -5.50 4.71 -13.13
N ARG A 18 -5.19 5.91 -13.64
CA ARG A 18 -5.28 7.17 -12.90
C ARG A 18 -5.93 8.26 -13.73
N GLU A 19 -6.88 8.95 -13.13
CA GLU A 19 -7.50 10.12 -13.74
C GLU A 19 -6.56 11.32 -13.63
N ARG A 20 -6.27 11.96 -14.76
CA ARG A 20 -5.53 13.21 -14.82
C ARG A 20 -6.43 14.39 -14.47
N LYS A 21 -5.83 15.54 -14.21
CA LYS A 21 -6.56 16.78 -13.91
C LYS A 21 -7.53 17.22 -15.02
N ASP A 22 -7.33 16.75 -16.25
CA ASP A 22 -8.20 17.03 -17.40
C ASP A 22 -9.33 16.00 -17.56
N GLY A 23 -9.49 15.06 -16.62
CA GLY A 23 -10.49 13.99 -16.65
C GLY A 23 -10.13 12.81 -17.55
N SER A 24 -8.96 12.81 -18.20
CA SER A 24 -8.50 11.68 -19.01
C SER A 24 -7.92 10.56 -18.14
N ILE A 25 -8.17 9.32 -18.52
CA ILE A 25 -7.62 8.14 -17.85
C ILE A 25 -6.27 7.81 -18.48
N SER A 26 -5.23 7.71 -17.65
CA SER A 26 -3.89 7.28 -18.03
C SER A 26 -3.60 5.89 -17.47
N ASP A 27 -3.06 5.01 -18.30
CA ASP A 27 -2.49 3.74 -17.87
C ASP A 27 -1.03 3.98 -17.44
N CYS A 28 -0.77 3.84 -16.15
CA CYS A 28 0.55 4.06 -15.57
C CYS A 28 1.23 2.74 -15.18
N ASN A 29 2.56 2.77 -15.20
CA ASN A 29 3.35 1.77 -14.48
C ASN A 29 3.49 2.18 -13.02
N GLY A 30 3.81 1.21 -12.17
CA GLY A 30 4.10 1.47 -10.77
C GLY A 30 4.13 0.17 -9.98
N PHE A 31 3.52 0.19 -8.79
CA PHE A 31 3.55 -0.93 -7.87
C PHE A 31 2.20 -1.15 -7.20
N GLN A 32 1.87 -2.41 -6.93
CA GLN A 32 0.88 -2.80 -5.94
C GLN A 32 1.58 -2.90 -4.59
N ILE A 33 0.92 -2.33 -3.57
CA ILE A 33 1.40 -2.31 -2.20
C ILE A 33 0.33 -3.00 -1.35
N GLU A 34 0.73 -4.07 -0.67
CA GLU A 34 -0.12 -4.83 0.23
C GLU A 34 0.48 -4.75 1.63
N ILE A 35 -0.33 -4.34 2.61
CA ILE A 35 0.05 -4.25 4.01
C ILE A 35 -0.61 -5.40 4.75
N PHE A 36 0.19 -6.20 5.44
CA PHE A 36 -0.23 -7.32 6.26
C PHE A 36 0.11 -7.07 7.72
N SER A 37 -0.67 -7.66 8.62
CA SER A 37 -0.42 -7.58 10.07
C SER A 37 0.89 -8.27 10.47
N ASN A 38 1.35 -9.23 9.68
CA ASN A 38 2.56 -10.01 9.92
C ASN A 38 3.12 -10.61 8.62
N GLN A 39 4.28 -11.26 8.71
CA GLN A 39 4.95 -11.90 7.56
C GLN A 39 4.26 -13.15 7.02
N SER A 40 3.31 -13.73 7.75
CA SER A 40 2.56 -14.90 7.29
C SER A 40 1.56 -14.55 6.20
N GLU A 41 1.33 -13.26 5.92
CA GLU A 41 0.38 -12.74 4.93
C GLU A 41 -1.08 -13.20 5.19
N GLU A 42 -1.40 -13.66 6.40
CA GLU A 42 -2.71 -14.23 6.75
C GLU A 42 -3.81 -13.17 6.89
N VAL A 43 -3.47 -12.02 7.48
CA VAL A 43 -4.40 -10.90 7.67
C VAL A 43 -3.88 -9.73 6.85
N THR A 44 -4.58 -9.47 5.75
CA THR A 44 -4.34 -8.29 4.92
C THR A 44 -5.06 -7.11 5.56
N VAL A 45 -4.29 -6.07 5.87
CA VAL A 45 -4.76 -4.84 6.50
C VAL A 45 -5.23 -3.86 5.44
N ASP A 46 -4.44 -3.68 4.38
CA ASP A 46 -4.77 -2.77 3.28
C ASP A 46 -4.09 -3.19 1.97
N VAL A 47 -4.69 -2.81 0.85
CA VAL A 47 -4.17 -3.04 -0.50
C VAL A 47 -4.42 -1.81 -1.36
N PHE A 48 -3.34 -1.22 -1.87
CA PHE A 48 -3.41 -0.06 -2.75
C PHE A 48 -2.33 -0.11 -3.84
N THR A 49 -2.34 0.91 -4.70
CA THR A 49 -1.41 1.01 -5.83
C THR A 49 -0.73 2.38 -5.81
N ALA A 50 0.54 2.40 -6.23
CA ALA A 50 1.31 3.62 -6.43
C ALA A 50 1.69 3.73 -7.91
N ALA A 51 1.22 4.78 -8.58
CA ALA A 51 1.45 5.02 -10.00
C ALA A 51 2.55 6.07 -10.22
N VAL A 52 3.41 5.82 -11.21
CA VAL A 52 4.49 6.73 -11.59
C VAL A 52 3.91 7.97 -12.25
N GLY A 53 4.34 9.13 -11.75
CA GLY A 53 3.83 10.45 -12.14
C GLY A 53 2.58 10.90 -11.36
N PHE A 54 2.13 10.10 -10.38
CA PHE A 54 1.03 10.41 -9.48
C PHE A 54 1.51 10.34 -8.03
N GLU A 55 1.48 9.17 -7.42
CA GLU A 55 1.91 8.97 -6.03
C GLU A 55 3.44 8.85 -5.92
N ILE A 56 4.10 8.24 -6.92
CA ILE A 56 5.55 8.07 -6.95
C ILE A 56 6.18 8.78 -8.13
N LEU A 57 7.39 9.32 -7.94
CA LEU A 57 8.08 10.09 -8.98
C LEU A 57 8.78 9.20 -10.00
N LYS A 58 9.40 8.11 -9.55
CA LYS A 58 10.13 7.17 -10.39
C LYS A 58 9.57 5.76 -10.24
N ASN A 59 9.75 4.95 -11.28
CA ASN A 59 9.44 3.51 -11.22
C ASN A 59 10.53 2.77 -10.42
N SER A 60 10.62 3.06 -9.13
CA SER A 60 11.66 2.60 -8.22
C SER A 60 11.02 1.98 -6.99
N VAL A 61 11.58 0.86 -6.52
CA VAL A 61 11.11 0.21 -5.29
C VAL A 61 11.30 1.16 -4.11
N CYS A 62 12.38 1.93 -4.06
CA CYS A 62 12.63 2.91 -3.01
C CYS A 62 11.52 3.97 -2.93
N ASP A 63 11.05 4.50 -4.06
CA ASP A 63 9.94 5.47 -4.09
C ASP A 63 8.63 4.82 -3.58
N ALA A 64 8.37 3.57 -3.96
CA ALA A 64 7.21 2.82 -3.48
C ALA A 64 7.29 2.48 -1.98
N GLU A 65 8.48 2.18 -1.47
CA GLU A 65 8.72 1.96 -0.04
C GLU A 65 8.47 3.23 0.77
N GLN A 66 9.00 4.38 0.33
CA GLN A 66 8.75 5.67 0.98
C GLN A 66 7.25 6.01 1.00
N PHE A 67 6.57 5.84 -0.14
CA PHE A 67 5.12 6.06 -0.20
C PHE A 67 4.35 5.13 0.75
N ALA A 68 4.72 3.84 0.83
CA ALA A 68 4.10 2.91 1.77
C ALA A 68 4.34 3.31 3.24
N MET A 69 5.54 3.80 3.57
CA MET A 69 5.85 4.31 4.91
C MET A 69 4.97 5.52 5.26
N ASP A 70 4.85 6.49 4.34
CA ASP A 70 4.01 7.68 4.54
C ASP A 70 2.54 7.31 4.79
N VAL A 71 2.01 6.33 4.04
CA VAL A 71 0.64 5.83 4.24
C VAL A 71 0.49 5.14 5.59
N ILE A 72 1.43 4.28 5.96
CA ILE A 72 1.40 3.62 7.27
C ILE A 72 1.44 4.65 8.39
N GLU A 73 2.29 5.66 8.33
CA GLU A 73 2.36 6.71 9.35
C GLU A 73 1.05 7.50 9.49
N SER A 74 0.31 7.68 8.40
CA SER A 74 -1.02 8.31 8.42
C SER A 74 -2.08 7.41 9.05
N GLU A 75 -2.11 6.14 8.66
CA GLU A 75 -3.22 5.22 8.94
C GLU A 75 -2.94 4.20 10.07
N GLU A 76 -1.75 4.20 10.66
CA GLU A 76 -1.28 3.20 11.66
C GLU A 76 -2.30 2.94 12.76
N LYS A 77 -2.92 4.00 13.30
CA LYS A 77 -3.92 3.89 14.38
C LYS A 77 -5.17 3.14 13.95
N GLU A 78 -5.64 3.34 12.72
CA GLU A 78 -6.81 2.65 12.20
C GLU A 78 -6.46 1.20 11.85
N TYR A 79 -5.28 0.96 11.27
CA TYR A 79 -4.79 -0.38 11.00
C TYR A 79 -4.66 -1.25 12.25
N LEU A 80 -4.13 -0.70 13.35
CA LEU A 80 -4.04 -1.42 14.62
C LEU A 80 -5.43 -1.73 15.19
N ARG A 81 -6.39 -0.80 15.09
CA ARG A 81 -7.78 -1.04 15.52
C ARG A 81 -8.43 -2.18 14.72
N LEU A 82 -8.27 -2.19 13.39
CA LEU A 82 -8.81 -3.23 12.53
C LEU A 82 -8.22 -4.61 12.87
N ILE A 83 -6.93 -4.68 13.18
CA ILE A 83 -6.28 -5.94 13.61
C ILE A 83 -6.83 -6.39 14.96
N ASP A 84 -6.92 -5.49 15.94
CA ASP A 84 -7.44 -5.82 17.28
C ASP A 84 -8.90 -6.30 17.21
N GLU A 85 -9.75 -5.63 16.43
CA GLU A 85 -11.14 -6.04 16.17
C GLU A 85 -11.19 -7.42 15.50
N TYR A 86 -10.37 -7.66 14.47
CA TYR A 86 -10.28 -8.96 13.81
C TYR A 86 -9.87 -10.08 14.77
N ILE A 87 -8.91 -9.83 15.66
CA ILE A 87 -8.49 -10.81 16.67
C ILE A 87 -9.64 -11.10 17.65
N LEU A 88 -10.37 -10.08 18.11
CA LEU A 88 -11.50 -10.24 19.03
C LEU A 88 -12.67 -11.00 18.40
N GLU A 89 -12.94 -10.81 17.11
CA GLU A 89 -14.01 -11.51 16.39
C GLU A 89 -13.67 -12.98 16.09
N ASN A 90 -12.37 -13.33 16.05
CA ASN A 90 -11.89 -14.66 15.68
C ASN A 90 -11.24 -15.44 16.86
N SER A 91 -11.28 -14.90 18.09
CA SER A 91 -10.81 -15.56 19.32
C SER A 91 -11.92 -16.34 20.03
#